data_AF-A0A2M6YID9-F1
#
_entry.id   AF-A0A2M6YID9-F1
#
_cell.length_a   1.000
_cell.length_b   1.000
_cell.length_c   1.000
_cell.angle_alpha   90.00
_cell.angle_beta   90.00
_cell.angle_gamma   90.00
#
_symmetry.space_group_name_H-M   'P 1'
#
loop_
_entity.id
_entity.type
_entity.pdbx_description
1 polymer ?
#
loop_
_entity_poly.entity_id
_entity_poly.type
_entity_poly.pdbx_seq_one_letter_code
_entity_poly.pdbx_strand_id
1 'polypeptide(L)' 'MHRVHHSVIIRETNSNFGFNLPWWDQLFGTYRAQPSRGHPAMTIGLAQYRDPAKLTLPHLLALPLTGETGRQPLGRL' A
#
# COMPACT_ATOMS: atom_id res chain seq x y z
N MET A 1 1.85 12.28 -3.03
CA MET A 1 2.51 11.25 -3.87
C MET A 1 2.81 9.99 -3.05
N HIS A 2 3.79 9.95 -2.13
CA HIS A 2 4.09 8.73 -1.35
C HIS A 2 2.88 8.20 -0.55
N ARG A 3 1.99 9.06 -0.05
CA ARG A 3 0.72 8.62 0.55
C ARG A 3 -0.14 7.76 -0.39
N VAL A 4 -0.13 8.01 -1.70
CA VAL A 4 -0.87 7.22 -2.71
C VAL A 4 -0.36 5.77 -2.76
N HIS A 5 0.94 5.57 -2.57
CA HIS A 5 1.56 4.24 -2.45
C HIS A 5 1.00 3.44 -1.27
N HIS A 6 0.56 4.10 -0.19
CA HIS A 6 -0.06 3.44 0.96
C HIS A 6 -1.55 3.11 0.77
N SER A 7 -2.08 3.29 -0.44
CA SER A 7 -3.48 2.98 -0.74
C SER A 7 -3.79 1.50 -0.51
N VAL A 8 -5.04 1.23 -0.14
CA VAL A 8 -5.61 -0.12 -0.17
C VAL A 8 -5.85 -0.61 -1.61
N ILE A 9 -5.97 0.30 -2.58
CA ILE A 9 -6.23 -0.03 -3.99
C ILE A 9 -4.90 -0.39 -4.67
N ILE A 10 -4.75 -1.65 -5.09
CA ILE A 10 -3.50 -2.20 -5.68
C ILE A 10 -2.90 -1.31 -6.77
N ARG A 11 -3.70 -0.75 -7.68
CA ARG A 11 -3.19 0.12 -8.75
C ARG A 11 -2.63 1.45 -8.25
N GLU A 12 -3.07 1.93 -7.09
CA GLU A 12 -2.53 3.11 -6.41
C GLU A 12 -1.34 2.72 -5.53
N THR A 13 -1.40 1.57 -4.87
CA THR A 13 -0.28 1.00 -4.13
C THR A 13 0.94 0.78 -5.02
N ASN A 14 0.75 0.22 -6.21
CA ASN A 14 1.79 -0.02 -7.22
C ASN A 14 2.11 1.23 -8.04
N SER A 15 2.30 2.35 -7.36
CA SER A 15 2.76 3.61 -7.92
C SER A 15 3.66 4.28 -6.89
N ASN A 16 4.42 5.30 -7.29
CA ASN A 16 5.09 6.19 -6.34
C ASN A 16 6.10 5.50 -5.42
N PHE A 17 6.93 4.62 -5.98
CA PHE A 17 7.95 3.85 -5.26
C PHE A 17 9.10 4.73 -4.75
N GLY A 18 9.42 5.81 -5.45
CA GLY A 18 10.45 6.76 -5.08
C GLY A 18 10.04 7.67 -3.93
N PHE A 19 10.72 7.56 -2.79
CA PHE A 19 10.54 8.48 -1.65
C PHE A 19 11.42 9.73 -1.80
N ASN A 20 12.76 9.57 -1.85
CA ASN A 20 13.70 10.68 -1.99
C ASN A 20 13.90 11.13 -3.45
N LEU A 21 13.78 10.21 -4.41
CA LEU A 21 14.02 10.44 -5.84
C LEU A 21 12.75 10.12 -6.65
N PRO A 22 11.75 11.02 -6.68
CA PRO A 22 10.45 10.76 -7.30
C PRO A 22 10.49 10.70 -8.84
N TRP A 23 11.60 11.13 -9.46
CA TRP A 23 11.76 11.05 -10.91
C TRP A 23 11.83 9.61 -11.43
N TRP A 24 12.18 8.64 -10.60
CA TRP A 24 12.20 7.24 -11.01
C TRP A 24 10.79 6.78 -11.40
N ASP A 25 9.78 7.24 -10.66
CA ASP A 25 8.39 6.94 -11.01
C ASP A 25 7.95 7.60 -12.32
N GLN A 26 8.53 8.74 -12.69
CA GLN A 26 8.27 9.34 -13.99
C GLN A 26 8.98 8.57 -15.10
N LEU A 27 10.25 8.19 -14.89
CA LEU A 27 11.06 7.45 -15.86
C LEU A 27 10.47 6.07 -16.16
N PHE A 28 9.98 5.37 -15.14
CA PHE A 28 9.41 4.03 -15.27
C PHE A 28 7.88 4.02 -15.39
N GLY A 29 7.24 5.19 -15.51
CA GLY A 29 5.79 5.30 -15.74
C GLY A 29 4.91 4.87 -14.56
N THR A 30 5.44 4.84 -13.34
CA THR A 30 4.72 4.50 -12.10
C THR A 30 4.29 5.73 -11.30
N TYR A 31 4.45 6.95 -11.82
CA TYR A 31 4.06 8.18 -11.12
C TYR A 31 2.54 8.37 -11.09
N ARG A 32 2.00 8.67 -9.91
CA ARG A 32 0.60 9.03 -9.71
C ARG A 32 0.45 10.22 -8.76
N ALA A 33 -0.01 11.34 -9.29
CA ALA A 33 -0.18 12.57 -8.50
C ALA A 33 -1.25 12.43 -7.41
N GLN A 34 -2.41 11.86 -7.76
CA GLN A 34 -3.60 11.81 -6.90
C GLN A 34 -4.22 10.40 -6.86
N PRO A 35 -4.82 9.98 -5.73
CA PRO A 35 -5.63 8.77 -5.67
C PRO A 35 -6.97 9.01 -6.38
N SER A 36 -7.59 7.94 -6.88
CA SER A 36 -8.85 7.99 -7.64
C SER A 36 -10.02 8.60 -6.86
N ARG A 37 -10.04 8.43 -5.54
CA ARG A 37 -11.08 8.98 -4.65
C ARG A 37 -10.70 10.33 -4.03
N GLY A 38 -9.58 10.92 -4.44
CA GLY A 38 -9.00 12.07 -3.76
C GLY A 38 -8.45 11.73 -2.37
N HIS A 39 -7.54 12.57 -1.88
CA HIS A 39 -6.86 12.33 -0.61
C HIS A 39 -7.78 12.24 0.63
N PRO A 40 -8.90 13.00 0.74
CA PRO A 40 -9.79 12.92 1.89
C PRO A 40 -10.49 11.56 2.03
N ALA A 41 -10.94 10.97 0.92
CA ALA A 41 -11.64 9.68 0.92
C ALA A 41 -10.71 8.48 0.65
N MET A 42 -9.39 8.71 0.65
CA MET A 42 -8.39 7.68 0.45
C MET A 42 -8.26 6.78 1.67
N THR A 43 -8.45 5.48 1.47
CA THR A 43 -8.26 4.46 2.50
C THR A 43 -6.84 3.90 2.41
N ILE A 44 -6.10 3.95 3.53
CA ILE A 44 -4.72 3.45 3.62
C ILE A 44 -4.66 2.07 4.28
N GLY A 45 -3.57 1.35 4.06
CA GLY A 45 -3.26 0.08 4.73
C GLY A 45 -3.76 -1.16 3.98
N LEU A 46 -3.43 -2.33 4.52
CA LEU A 46 -3.70 -3.62 3.89
C LEU A 46 -5.19 -3.98 3.98
N ALA A 47 -5.74 -4.60 2.93
CA ALA A 47 -7.17 -4.93 2.86
C ALA A 47 -7.56 -6.03 3.88
N GLN A 48 -6.64 -6.96 4.13
CA GLN A 48 -6.85 -8.10 5.03
C GLN A 48 -6.68 -7.78 6.52
N TYR A 49 -6.06 -6.64 6.87
CA TYR A 49 -5.81 -6.23 8.25
C TYR A 49 -6.64 -4.99 8.60
N ARG A 50 -7.94 -5.21 8.88
CA ARG A 50 -8.92 -4.14 9.13
C ARG A 50 -9.65 -4.22 10.46
N ASP A 51 -9.60 -5.36 11.11
CA ASP A 51 -10.24 -5.60 12.40
C ASP A 51 -9.39 -4.99 13.53
N PRO A 52 -9.84 -3.90 14.20
CA PRO A 52 -9.06 -3.25 15.25
C PRO A 52 -8.78 -4.17 16.44
N ALA A 53 -9.64 -5.16 16.71
CA ALA A 53 -9.44 -6.11 17.79
C ALA A 53 -8.20 -7.01 17.55
N LYS A 54 -7.77 -7.13 16.29
CA LYS A 54 -6.58 -7.91 15.87
C LYS A 54 -5.34 -7.05 15.68
N LEU A 55 -5.44 -5.72 15.79
CA LEU A 55 -4.30 -4.80 15.69
C LEU A 55 -3.67 -4.52 17.05
N THR A 56 -3.55 -5.55 17.89
CA THR A 56 -2.85 -5.47 19.17
C THR A 56 -1.37 -5.79 19.00
N LEU A 57 -0.51 -5.25 19.87
CA LEU A 57 0.93 -5.47 19.79
C LEU A 57 1.32 -6.97 19.70
N PRO A 58 0.76 -7.89 20.50
CA PRO A 58 1.10 -9.31 20.39
C PRO A 58 0.73 -9.91 19.03
N HIS A 59 -0.44 -9.54 18.49
CA HIS A 59 -0.87 -10.01 17.17
C HIS A 59 0.03 -9.47 16.06
N LEU A 60 0.42 -8.19 16.13
CA LEU A 60 1.33 -7.57 15.16
C LEU A 60 2.71 -8.25 15.16
N LEU A 61 3.23 -8.63 16.32
CA LEU A 61 4.49 -9.35 16.45
C LEU A 61 4.40 -10.79 15.91
N ALA A 62 3.22 -11.42 15.95
CA ALA A 62 2.98 -12.76 15.41
C ALA A 62 2.69 -12.78 13.91
N LEU A 63 2.39 -11.63 13.28
CA LEU A 63 2.08 -11.54 11.83
C LEU A 63 3.13 -12.17 10.91
N PRO A 64 4.45 -12.09 11.16
CA PRO A 64 5.44 -12.73 10.28
C PRO A 64 5.31 -14.26 10.21
N LEU A 65 4.71 -14.90 11.23
CA LEU A 65 4.58 -16.35 11.35
C LEU A 65 3.17 -16.86 11.02
N THR A 66 2.16 -16.01 11.22
CA THR A 66 0.73 -16.38 11.15
C THR A 66 -0.05 -15.59 10.11
N GLY A 67 0.55 -14.54 9.55
CA GLY A 67 -0.11 -13.62 8.65
C GLY A 67 -0.42 -14.28 7.31
N GLU A 68 -1.66 -14.11 6.86
CA GLU A 68 -2.04 -14.43 5.50
C GLU A 68 -1.31 -13.49 4.54
N THR A 69 -0.59 -14.06 3.58
CA THR A 69 -0.08 -13.34 2.42
C THR A 69 -1.26 -13.01 1.52
N GLY A 70 -2.03 -11.97 1.89
CA GLY A 70 -3.11 -11.45 1.06
C GLY A 70 -2.63 -11.17 -0.36
N ARG A 71 -3.56 -10.99 -1.33
CA ARG A 71 -3.23 -10.75 -2.75
C ARG A 71 -2.03 -9.81 -2.89
N GLN A 72 -0.85 -10.37 -3.19
CA GLN A 72 0.36 -9.57 -3.33
C GLN A 72 0.20 -8.64 -4.54
N PRO A 73 0.68 -7.39 -4.45
CA PRO A 73 0.65 -6.45 -5.56
C PRO A 73 1.72 -6.73 -6.61
N LEU A 74 2.76 -7.51 -6.29
CA LEU A 74 3.79 -7.87 -7.24
C LEU A 74 3.25 -8.99 -8.12
N GLY A 75 2.97 -8.62 -9.38
CA GLY A 75 2.52 -9.56 -10.39
C GLY A 75 3.41 -10.80 -10.38
N ARG A 76 2.76 -11.96 -10.27
CA ARG A 76 3.28 -13.17 -10.87
C ARG A 76 3.60 -12.82 -12.32
N LEU A 77 4.86 -12.97 -12.72
CA LEU A 77 5.22 -13.10 -14.13
C LEU A 77 4.38 -14.22 -14.76
#